data_AF-A0A6P0KGI6-F1
#
_entry.id   AF-A0A6P0KGI6-F1
#
_cell.length_a   1.000
_cell.length_b   1.000
_cell.length_c   1.000
_cell.angle_alpha   90.00
_cell.angle_beta   90.00
_cell.angle_gamma   90.00
#
_symmetry.space_group_name_H-M   'P 1'
#
loop_
_entity.id
_entity.type
_entity.pdbx_description
1 polymer ?
#
loop_
_entity_poly.entity_id
_entity_poly.type
_entity_poly.pdbx_seq_one_letter_code
_entity_poly.pdbx_strand_id
1 'polypeptide(L)'
;EPSSGLKRLVDALESPWGKTPGDRLDAFLDFGDYQLPLLRNRYYLGRYPRGDWQVVGLVLVPHKDVSRHHATLLLQHNRWTLTDGSYTFTHQAKFLNWTGSKNGTYINARPINYRRPSFRPLRHGDQLCLGSTCRFHFQEILAATEMADTPSEADQTTMW
;
A
#
# COMPACT_ATOMS: atom_id res chain seq x y z
N GLU A 1 -23.67 -9.92 29.33
CA GLU A 1 -23.46 -9.35 27.98
C GLU A 1 -22.18 -8.52 28.00
N PRO A 2 -21.29 -8.62 26.99
CA PRO A 2 -20.10 -7.75 26.96
C PRO A 2 -20.57 -6.29 26.96
N SER A 3 -19.98 -5.48 27.85
CA SER A 3 -20.37 -4.08 28.02
C SER A 3 -20.30 -3.36 26.68
N SER A 4 -21.18 -2.38 26.47
CA SER A 4 -21.22 -1.57 25.24
C SER A 4 -19.85 -0.98 24.86
N GLY A 5 -18.96 -0.79 25.83
CA GLY A 5 -17.56 -0.42 25.64
C GLY A 5 -16.71 -1.50 24.97
N LEU A 6 -16.84 -2.77 25.37
CA LEU A 6 -16.11 -3.88 24.73
C LEU A 6 -16.55 -4.09 23.29
N LYS A 7 -17.86 -3.96 23.01
CA LYS A 7 -18.38 -4.07 21.64
C LYS A 7 -17.88 -2.94 20.74
N ARG A 8 -17.85 -1.69 21.24
CA ARG A 8 -17.24 -0.55 20.52
C ARG A 8 -15.74 -0.70 20.30
N LEU A 9 -15.04 -1.31 21.27
CA LEU A 9 -13.62 -1.59 21.14
C LEU A 9 -13.37 -2.66 20.07
N VAL A 10 -14.10 -3.77 20.13
CA VAL A 10 -14.06 -4.83 19.11
C VAL A 10 -14.45 -4.29 17.75
N ASP A 11 -15.53 -3.50 17.62
CA ASP A 11 -15.89 -2.84 16.37
C ASP A 11 -14.79 -1.88 15.89
N ALA A 12 -14.04 -1.22 16.77
CA ALA A 12 -12.91 -0.36 16.38
C ALA A 12 -11.64 -1.14 15.99
N LEU A 13 -11.47 -2.36 16.52
CA LEU A 13 -10.36 -3.27 16.23
C LEU A 13 -10.61 -4.13 14.98
N GLU A 14 -11.85 -4.60 14.81
CA GLU A 14 -12.36 -5.41 13.69
C GLU A 14 -12.86 -4.56 12.52
N SER A 15 -13.06 -3.25 12.73
CA SER A 15 -13.40 -2.35 11.63
C SER A 15 -12.25 -2.35 10.62
N PRO A 16 -12.53 -2.53 9.31
CA PRO A 16 -11.54 -2.31 8.23
C PRO A 16 -11.00 -0.86 8.14
N TRP A 17 -11.19 -0.05 9.19
CA TRP A 17 -10.98 1.38 9.33
C TRP A 17 -10.05 1.70 10.53
N GLY A 18 -9.31 0.71 11.04
CA GLY A 18 -7.92 0.85 11.52
C GLY A 18 -7.60 1.89 12.61
N LYS A 19 -7.62 1.44 13.87
CA LYS A 19 -6.59 1.81 14.86
C LYS A 19 -5.58 0.67 15.14
N THR A 20 -5.79 -0.48 14.51
CA THR A 20 -4.96 -1.68 14.63
C THR A 20 -3.81 -1.68 13.62
N PRO A 21 -2.63 -2.21 13.99
CA PRO A 21 -1.59 -2.56 13.02
C PRO A 21 -2.16 -3.46 11.91
N GLY A 22 -1.67 -3.28 10.69
CA GLY A 22 -2.01 -4.14 9.56
C GLY A 22 -1.46 -5.56 9.72
N ASP A 23 -2.01 -6.49 8.95
CA ASP A 23 -1.71 -7.93 9.02
C ASP A 23 -0.30 -8.24 8.49
N ARG A 24 0.27 -7.34 7.67
CA ARG A 24 1.66 -7.38 7.20
C ARG A 24 2.34 -6.05 7.45
N LEU A 25 3.54 -6.09 8.05
CA LEU A 25 4.36 -4.94 8.43
C LEU A 25 5.73 -4.92 7.74
N ASP A 26 5.82 -5.58 6.60
CA ASP A 26 7.03 -5.88 5.85
C ASP A 26 7.00 -5.27 4.45
N ALA A 27 6.28 -4.16 4.29
CA ALA A 27 6.22 -3.45 3.03
C ALA A 27 6.22 -1.94 3.24
N PHE A 28 6.75 -1.21 2.26
CA PHE A 28 6.80 0.24 2.26
C PHE A 28 6.65 0.80 0.85
N LEU A 29 6.23 2.07 0.78
CA LEU A 29 6.30 2.87 -0.44
C LEU A 29 7.59 3.70 -0.41
N ASP A 30 8.35 3.64 -1.48
CA ASP A 30 9.62 4.35 -1.65
C ASP A 30 9.46 5.49 -2.65
N PHE A 31 9.46 6.73 -2.15
CA PHE A 31 9.37 7.94 -2.97
C PHE A 31 10.74 8.45 -3.44
N GLY A 32 11.82 7.78 -3.05
CA GLY A 32 13.21 8.13 -3.36
C GLY A 32 13.86 8.99 -2.28
N ASP A 33 13.19 10.05 -1.82
CA ASP A 33 13.64 10.94 -0.75
C ASP A 33 13.18 10.49 0.64
N TYR A 34 12.05 9.76 0.71
CA TYR A 34 11.57 9.13 1.93
C TYR A 34 10.87 7.80 1.66
N GLN A 35 10.81 6.98 2.70
CA GLN A 35 10.12 5.70 2.71
C GLN A 35 8.94 5.75 3.68
N LEU A 36 7.79 5.22 3.26
CA LEU A 36 6.57 5.18 4.06
C LEU A 36 6.18 3.73 4.36
N PRO A 37 6.38 3.24 5.60
CA PRO A 37 6.00 1.88 5.96
C PRO A 37 4.49 1.68 5.94
N LEU A 38 4.06 0.51 5.46
CA LEU A 38 2.66 0.11 5.38
C LEU A 38 2.26 -0.61 6.68
N LEU A 39 1.88 0.18 7.67
CA LEU A 39 1.44 -0.24 9.01
C LEU A 39 -0.05 -0.55 9.15
N ARG A 40 -0.83 -0.50 8.06
CA ARG A 40 -2.29 -0.71 8.04
C ARG A 40 -2.65 -1.58 6.85
N ASN A 41 -3.86 -2.12 6.78
CA ASN A 41 -4.30 -2.93 5.63
C ASN A 41 -4.81 -2.10 4.44
N ARG A 42 -5.04 -0.79 4.62
CA ARG A 42 -5.64 0.07 3.60
C ARG A 42 -5.08 1.48 3.64
N TYR A 43 -4.72 1.99 2.45
CA TYR A 43 -4.28 3.36 2.24
C TYR A 43 -5.00 4.03 1.09
N TYR A 44 -5.32 5.32 1.26
CA TYR A 44 -5.69 6.19 0.17
C TYR A 44 -4.53 7.09 -0.22
N LEU A 45 -4.22 7.12 -1.51
CA LEU A 45 -3.20 7.96 -2.10
C LEU A 45 -3.88 9.12 -2.81
N GLY A 46 -3.51 10.35 -2.48
CA GLY A 46 -4.18 11.52 -3.01
C GLY A 46 -3.47 12.85 -2.75
N ARG A 47 -3.83 13.85 -3.56
CA ARG A 47 -3.21 15.19 -3.52
C ARG A 47 -3.60 16.03 -2.30
N TYR A 48 -4.84 15.87 -1.84
CA TYR A 48 -5.40 16.57 -0.68
C TYR A 48 -6.52 15.73 -0.08
N PRO A 49 -6.19 14.84 0.88
CA PRO A 49 -7.22 14.09 1.57
C PRO A 49 -8.08 15.04 2.42
N ARG A 50 -9.41 14.95 2.31
CA ARG A 50 -10.33 15.74 3.14
C ARG A 50 -10.36 15.18 4.57
N GLY A 51 -10.73 16.04 5.53
CA GLY A 51 -10.71 15.76 6.97
C GLY A 51 -11.50 14.52 7.42
N ASP A 52 -12.48 14.07 6.64
CA ASP A 52 -13.27 12.86 6.95
C ASP A 52 -12.44 11.55 6.89
N TRP A 53 -11.18 11.61 6.45
CA TRP A 53 -10.36 10.43 6.16
C TRP A 53 -9.35 10.10 7.26
N GLN A 54 -9.49 10.69 8.45
CA GLN A 54 -8.68 10.38 9.64
C GLN A 54 -8.76 8.90 10.09
N VAL A 55 -9.68 8.14 9.49
CA VAL A 55 -9.98 6.74 9.80
C VAL A 55 -9.26 5.77 8.84
N VAL A 56 -8.41 6.24 7.93
CA VAL A 56 -7.70 5.39 6.93
C VAL A 56 -6.24 5.81 6.86
N GLY A 57 -5.32 4.90 6.47
CA GLY A 57 -3.95 5.31 6.16
C GLY A 57 -3.98 6.33 5.02
N LEU A 58 -3.54 7.55 5.27
CA LEU A 58 -3.50 8.60 4.26
C LEU A 58 -2.08 8.81 3.79
N VAL A 59 -1.86 8.64 2.50
CA VAL A 59 -0.60 9.00 1.86
C VAL A 59 -0.83 10.26 1.06
N LEU A 60 -0.36 11.38 1.59
CA LEU A 60 -0.36 12.65 0.90
C LEU A 60 0.67 12.61 -0.21
N VAL A 61 0.22 12.80 -1.45
CA VAL A 61 1.09 12.90 -2.63
C VAL A 61 0.85 14.27 -3.26
N PRO A 62 1.58 15.33 -2.82
CA PRO A 62 1.26 16.73 -3.12
C PRO A 62 1.69 17.12 -4.54
N HIS A 63 1.11 16.48 -5.54
CA HIS A 63 1.47 16.65 -6.94
C HIS A 63 0.28 17.04 -7.80
N LYS A 64 0.44 18.04 -8.69
CA LYS A 64 -0.67 18.63 -9.47
C LYS A 64 -1.45 17.62 -10.32
N ASP A 65 -0.78 16.58 -10.82
CA ASP A 65 -1.38 15.54 -11.67
C ASP A 65 -2.08 14.44 -10.84
N VAL A 66 -1.95 14.49 -9.52
CA VAL A 66 -2.60 13.55 -8.62
C VAL A 66 -4.00 14.06 -8.28
N SER A 67 -4.98 13.15 -8.28
CA SER A 67 -6.36 13.47 -7.97
C SER A 67 -6.50 13.56 -6.45
N ARG A 68 -7.55 14.23 -5.97
CA ARG A 68 -7.79 14.30 -4.50
C ARG A 68 -7.88 12.90 -3.90
N HIS A 69 -8.51 11.98 -4.63
CA HIS A 69 -8.36 10.55 -4.46
C HIS A 69 -7.85 9.99 -5.77
N HIS A 70 -6.66 9.41 -5.78
CA HIS A 70 -6.05 8.93 -7.00
C HIS A 70 -5.97 7.42 -7.04
N ALA A 71 -5.55 6.78 -5.94
CA ALA A 71 -5.47 5.34 -5.88
C ALA A 71 -5.79 4.82 -4.49
N THR A 72 -6.17 3.54 -4.42
CA THR A 72 -6.34 2.82 -3.17
C THR A 72 -5.36 1.66 -3.14
N LEU A 73 -4.59 1.57 -2.06
CA LEU A 73 -3.74 0.44 -1.75
C LEU A 73 -4.46 -0.42 -0.69
N LEU A 74 -4.56 -1.71 -0.93
CA LEU A 74 -5.31 -2.63 -0.08
C LEU A 74 -4.61 -3.98 0.04
N LEU A 75 -4.44 -4.46 1.26
CA LEU A 75 -4.01 -5.81 1.54
C LEU A 75 -5.21 -6.75 1.40
N GLN A 76 -5.15 -7.68 0.44
CA GLN A 76 -6.19 -8.69 0.22
C GLN A 76 -5.54 -10.05 0.03
N HIS A 77 -6.05 -11.08 0.72
CA HIS A 77 -5.53 -12.45 0.62
C HIS A 77 -4.00 -12.50 0.82
N ASN A 78 -3.50 -11.79 1.83
CA ASN A 78 -2.07 -11.64 2.14
C ASN A 78 -1.22 -11.01 1.02
N ARG A 79 -1.84 -10.32 0.06
CA ARG A 79 -1.15 -9.63 -1.03
C ARG A 79 -1.54 -8.16 -1.12
N TRP A 80 -0.54 -7.30 -1.21
CA TRP A 80 -0.75 -5.89 -1.51
C TRP A 80 -1.29 -5.72 -2.93
N THR A 81 -2.39 -4.99 -3.05
CA THR A 81 -3.03 -4.67 -4.32
C THR A 81 -3.19 -3.17 -4.48
N LEU A 82 -3.08 -2.69 -5.71
CA LEU A 82 -3.33 -1.30 -6.08
C LEU A 82 -4.52 -1.24 -7.04
N THR A 83 -5.33 -0.22 -6.89
CA THR A 83 -6.45 0.07 -7.79
C THR A 83 -6.53 1.56 -8.07
N ASP A 84 -6.99 1.91 -9.27
CA ASP A 84 -7.22 3.29 -9.67
C ASP A 84 -8.49 3.83 -9.01
N GLY A 85 -8.40 4.99 -8.38
CA GLY A 85 -9.51 5.67 -7.73
C GLY A 85 -9.71 5.36 -6.24
N SER A 86 -10.69 6.05 -5.65
CA SER A 86 -11.18 5.78 -4.29
C SER A 86 -12.38 4.86 -4.30
N TYR A 87 -12.38 3.93 -3.36
CA TYR A 87 -13.55 3.13 -3.01
C TYR A 87 -14.17 3.78 -1.77
N THR A 88 -15.40 4.24 -1.87
CA THR A 88 -16.14 4.63 -0.67
C THR A 88 -16.82 3.39 -0.10
N PHE A 89 -16.75 3.25 1.22
CA PHE A 89 -17.39 2.18 1.96
C PHE A 89 -18.36 2.79 2.98
N THR A 90 -19.43 2.09 3.34
CA THR A 90 -20.26 2.43 4.51
C THR A 90 -19.52 2.11 5.79
N HIS A 91 -19.90 2.69 6.93
CA HIS A 91 -19.35 2.32 8.25
C HIS A 91 -19.37 0.81 8.57
N GLN A 92 -20.16 0.02 7.84
CA GLN A 92 -20.23 -1.45 7.92
C GLN A 92 -19.37 -2.14 6.85
N ALA A 93 -18.39 -1.44 6.28
CA ALA A 93 -17.52 -1.90 5.21
C ALA A 93 -18.21 -2.30 3.88
N LYS A 94 -19.46 -1.90 3.65
CA LYS A 94 -20.13 -2.20 2.37
C LYS A 94 -19.68 -1.21 1.30
N PHE A 95 -19.38 -1.71 0.11
CA PHE A 95 -19.04 -0.86 -1.04
C PHE A 95 -20.20 0.11 -1.36
N LEU A 96 -19.90 1.40 -1.49
CA LEU A 96 -20.86 2.44 -1.85
C LEU A 96 -20.67 2.87 -3.30
N ASN A 97 -19.49 3.38 -3.62
CA ASN A 97 -19.21 3.95 -4.92
C ASN A 97 -17.71 3.88 -5.23
N TRP A 98 -17.38 4.04 -6.51
CA TRP A 98 -16.03 4.16 -7.00
C TRP A 98 -15.91 5.33 -7.96
N THR A 99 -14.79 6.04 -7.88
CA THR A 99 -14.46 7.12 -8.80
C THR A 99 -13.00 6.99 -9.17
N GLY A 100 -12.76 6.68 -10.46
CA GLY A 100 -11.42 6.59 -11.03
C GLY A 100 -10.67 7.92 -10.97
N SER A 101 -9.35 7.85 -11.09
CA SER A 101 -8.53 9.05 -11.10
C SER A 101 -8.63 9.79 -12.45
N LYS A 102 -8.32 11.09 -12.46
CA LYS A 102 -8.33 11.88 -13.69
C LYS A 102 -7.24 11.46 -14.69
N ASN A 103 -6.06 11.10 -14.18
CA ASN A 103 -4.85 10.92 -14.99
C ASN A 103 -4.37 9.46 -15.03
N GLY A 104 -5.12 8.53 -14.45
CA GLY A 104 -4.83 7.10 -14.45
C GLY A 104 -3.74 6.68 -13.47
N THR A 105 -3.83 5.44 -13.00
CA THR A 105 -2.82 4.77 -12.17
C THR A 105 -2.11 3.69 -12.99
N TYR A 106 -0.79 3.55 -12.82
CA TYR A 106 0.03 2.62 -13.60
C TYR A 106 0.92 1.77 -12.68
N ILE A 107 1.17 0.53 -13.11
CA ILE A 107 2.19 -0.36 -12.54
C ILE A 107 3.14 -0.74 -13.67
N ASN A 108 4.43 -0.47 -13.52
CA ASN A 108 5.47 -0.75 -14.52
C ASN A 108 5.06 -0.24 -15.92
N ALA A 109 4.65 1.04 -15.98
CA ALA A 109 4.13 1.73 -17.16
C ALA A 109 2.82 1.15 -17.79
N ARG A 110 2.21 0.12 -17.19
CA ARG A 110 0.94 -0.45 -17.65
C ARG A 110 -0.23 0.15 -16.87
N PRO A 111 -1.26 0.70 -17.54
CA PRO A 111 -2.39 1.29 -16.85
C PRO A 111 -3.20 0.21 -16.11
N ILE A 112 -3.65 0.55 -14.91
CA ILE A 112 -4.74 -0.15 -14.24
C ILE A 112 -6.05 0.27 -14.92
N ASN A 113 -6.96 -0.68 -15.15
CA ASN A 113 -8.22 -0.39 -15.83
C ASN A 113 -9.04 0.61 -15.01
N TYR A 114 -9.24 1.81 -15.56
CA TYR A 114 -9.99 2.91 -14.93
C TYR A 114 -11.47 2.92 -15.33
N ARG A 115 -11.97 1.92 -16.07
CA ARG A 115 -13.39 1.79 -16.47
C ARG A 115 -14.19 0.90 -15.54
N ARG A 116 -13.51 0.07 -14.74
CA ARG A 116 -14.11 -0.75 -13.69
C ARG A 116 -13.12 -0.95 -12.55
N PRO A 117 -13.59 -1.07 -11.30
CA PRO A 117 -12.81 -1.52 -10.17
C PRO A 117 -11.88 -2.71 -10.51
N SER A 118 -10.57 -2.54 -10.36
CA SER A 118 -9.61 -3.61 -10.61
C SER A 118 -8.43 -3.53 -9.64
N PHE A 119 -8.36 -4.52 -8.75
CA PHE A 119 -7.26 -4.68 -7.81
C PHE A 119 -6.13 -5.46 -8.47
N ARG A 120 -4.99 -4.81 -8.64
CA ARG A 120 -3.80 -5.39 -9.28
C ARG A 120 -2.79 -5.75 -8.19
N PRO A 121 -2.40 -7.02 -8.05
CA PRO A 121 -1.41 -7.41 -7.06
C PRO A 121 -0.06 -6.77 -7.40
N LEU A 122 0.55 -6.15 -6.39
CA LEU A 122 1.89 -5.57 -6.47
C LEU A 122 2.95 -6.64 -6.28
N ARG A 123 4.20 -6.37 -6.63
CA ARG A 123 5.40 -7.19 -6.39
C ARG A 123 6.53 -6.31 -5.89
N HIS A 124 7.41 -6.86 -5.06
CA HIS A 124 8.65 -6.20 -4.67
C HIS A 124 9.35 -5.60 -5.90
N GLY A 125 9.68 -4.32 -5.84
CA GLY A 125 10.31 -3.56 -6.92
C GLY A 125 9.35 -2.97 -7.96
N ASP A 126 8.04 -3.18 -7.86
CA ASP A 126 7.08 -2.58 -8.80
C ASP A 126 7.16 -1.05 -8.76
N GLN A 127 7.31 -0.44 -9.94
CA GLN A 127 7.20 1.01 -10.10
C GLN A 127 5.72 1.38 -10.23
N LEU A 128 5.27 2.25 -9.32
CA LEU A 128 3.93 2.77 -9.27
C LEU A 128 3.91 4.20 -9.80
N CYS A 129 2.91 4.52 -10.62
CA CYS A 129 2.71 5.89 -11.09
C CYS A 129 1.28 6.37 -10.83
N LEU A 130 1.15 7.58 -10.29
CA LEU A 130 -0.11 8.31 -10.15
C LEU A 130 -0.11 9.44 -11.19
N GLY A 131 -0.81 9.22 -12.30
CA GLY A 131 -0.56 9.96 -13.54
C GLY A 131 0.79 9.60 -14.17
N SER A 132 1.19 10.35 -15.20
CA SER A 132 2.41 10.07 -15.97
C SER A 132 3.72 10.53 -15.30
N THR A 133 3.62 11.38 -14.28
CA THR A 133 4.74 12.17 -13.76
C THR A 133 5.11 11.85 -12.31
N CYS A 134 4.16 11.43 -11.47
CA CYS A 134 4.45 11.04 -10.09
C CYS A 134 4.80 9.55 -10.03
N ARG A 135 6.05 9.23 -9.68
CA ARG A 135 6.60 7.86 -9.64
C ARG A 135 7.17 7.56 -8.27
N PHE A 136 6.96 6.33 -7.81
CA PHE A 136 7.51 5.77 -6.57
C PHE A 136 7.52 4.24 -6.71
N HIS A 137 8.15 3.53 -5.78
CA HIS A 137 8.24 2.08 -5.82
C HIS A 137 7.50 1.43 -4.66
N PHE A 138 6.98 0.23 -4.89
CA PHE A 138 6.53 -0.64 -3.82
C PHE A 138 7.64 -1.64 -3.50
N GLN A 139 7.98 -1.75 -2.22
CA GLN A 139 9.04 -2.63 -1.74
C GLN A 139 8.50 -3.54 -0.63
N GLU A 140 8.86 -4.81 -0.70
CA GLU A 140 8.70 -5.76 0.41
C GLU A 140 10.06 -5.93 1.11
N ILE A 141 10.07 -6.01 2.45
CA ILE A 141 11.23 -6.39 3.25
C ILE A 141 11.40 -7.89 3.06
N LEU A 142 12.29 -8.27 2.17
CA LEU A 142 12.65 -9.67 1.95
C LEU A 142 13.59 -10.09 3.08
N ALA A 143 13.38 -11.27 3.65
CA ALA A 143 14.39 -11.87 4.52
C ALA A 143 15.72 -11.85 3.76
N ALA A 144 16.80 -11.44 4.44
CA ALA A 144 18.14 -11.60 3.90
C ALA A 144 18.25 -13.07 3.50
N THR A 145 18.28 -13.33 2.19
CA THR A 145 18.59 -14.67 1.71
C THR A 145 19.97 -14.94 2.28
N GLU A 146 20.10 -15.94 3.15
CA GLU A 146 21.40 -16.42 3.60
C GLU A 146 22.25 -16.53 2.34
N MET A 147 23.20 -15.61 2.19
CA MET A 147 24.16 -15.69 1.12
C MET A 147 24.87 -16.98 1.40
N ALA A 148 24.54 -18.02 0.61
CA ALA A 148 25.22 -19.30 0.65
C ALA A 148 26.71 -18.98 0.71
N ASP A 149 27.36 -19.44 1.78
CA ASP A 149 28.77 -19.23 2.05
C ASP A 149 29.56 -19.41 0.75
N THR A 150 30.00 -18.32 0.15
CA THR A 150 31.08 -18.38 -0.83
C THR A 150 32.25 -19.00 -0.09
N PRO A 151 32.74 -20.19 -0.47
CA PRO A 151 33.90 -20.76 0.18
C PRO A 151 35.05 -19.77 0.01
N SER A 152 35.57 -19.32 1.15
CA SER A 152 36.73 -18.44 1.24
C SER A 152 37.92 -19.07 0.49
N GLU A 153 38.35 -18.47 -0.62
CA GLU A 153 39.63 -18.78 -1.29
C GLU A 153 40.82 -18.27 -0.45
N ALA A 154 40.87 -18.62 0.84
CA ALA A 154 41.95 -18.22 1.75
C ALA A 154 42.70 -19.40 2.36
N ASP A 155 42.62 -20.60 1.76
CA ASP A 155 43.32 -21.81 2.23
C ASP A 155 44.21 -22.46 1.16
N GLN A 156 44.72 -21.67 0.22
CA GLN A 156 45.80 -22.10 -0.68
C GLN A 156 46.93 -21.07 -0.74
N THR A 157 47.69 -20.98 0.34
CA THR A 157 49.09 -20.53 0.25
C THR A 157 49.98 -21.46 1.06
N THR A 158 50.32 -22.57 0.40
CA THR A 158 51.65 -23.17 0.29
C THR A 158 52.52 -23.25 1.56
N MET A 159 52.51 -24.42 2.21
CA MET A 159 53.76 -24.98 2.74
C MET A 159 54.59 -25.48 1.56
N TRP A 160 55.84 -25.03 1.43
CA TRP A 160 57.07 -25.74 1.02
C TRP A 160 58.20 -24.70 0.98
#